data_AF-A0A947Z5V0-F1
#
_entry.id   AF-A0A947Z5V0-F1
#
_cell.length_a   1.000
_cell.length_b   1.000
_cell.length_c   1.000
_cell.angle_alpha   90.00
_cell.angle_beta   90.00
_cell.angle_gamma   90.00
#
_symmetry.space_group_name_H-M   'P 1'
#
loop_
_entity.id
_entity.type
_entity.pdbx_description
1 polymer ?
#
loop_
_entity_poly.entity_id
_entity_poly.type
_entity_poly.pdbx_seq_one_letter_code
_entity_poly.pdbx_strand_id
1 'polypeptide(L)'
;NNVNNTNNVNNTNNVNNTNNVNNTTPEVCDNDTDDDGDGDIDCEDSDCLTSAQCGRWLYTQDNKIHTPSGAVWAGRGANLHDTRSCNRCAWNEPVVAEVIRRADALIDDWGADYIRLLLEAYPDSGGRVHWENAISDSDYLADMVEVVEHIGTKPGAYVLIALWQDPSFDDLGWPTEETVTLWRLLAQTFMEYDHVMFGLVNEPQANYDGSLDADCHAAMTAAVTAIREEEDLAGSPRHIITVQGTRGWARTLDYYVTNPITAYEGENIAYETHVYNPEEDFYSQFELPSETLPVVIGEFGPAEGYMTTDDCQALITAAATLQIPWLAWTFHQRCAPNLLETGDNECDGMPLIPTAWGQIIKDALLQK
;
A
#
# COMPACT_ATOMS: atom_id res chain seq x y z
N ASN A 1 15.11 75.64 -24.21
CA ASN A 1 14.76 74.56 -25.17
C ASN A 1 14.83 73.25 -24.40
N ASN A 2 13.83 72.92 -23.59
CA ASN A 2 12.51 72.42 -24.00
C ASN A 2 12.63 71.12 -24.82
N VAL A 3 12.30 69.99 -24.20
CA VAL A 3 11.20 69.05 -24.54
C VAL A 3 11.60 67.56 -24.39
N ASN A 4 10.99 66.93 -23.37
CA ASN A 4 10.41 65.56 -23.30
C ASN A 4 11.33 64.32 -23.24
N ASN A 5 11.00 63.21 -22.55
CA ASN A 5 9.90 62.70 -21.70
C ASN A 5 10.43 61.28 -21.28
N THR A 6 10.31 60.73 -20.08
CA THR A 6 9.09 60.12 -19.50
C THR A 6 9.37 59.55 -18.10
N ASN A 7 8.43 59.84 -17.19
CA ASN A 7 7.75 58.99 -16.18
C ASN A 7 8.55 58.30 -15.04
N ASN A 8 8.34 58.64 -13.75
CA ASN A 8 7.17 58.40 -12.86
C ASN A 8 7.14 56.93 -12.38
N VAL A 9 7.13 56.54 -11.09
CA VAL A 9 6.67 57.14 -9.83
C VAL A 9 7.47 56.51 -8.65
N ASN A 10 7.72 57.29 -7.60
CA ASN A 10 8.01 56.80 -6.25
C ASN A 10 6.79 56.04 -5.68
N ASN A 11 6.98 55.05 -4.80
CA ASN A 11 6.63 55.17 -3.38
C ASN A 11 6.81 53.82 -2.66
N THR A 12 7.79 53.77 -1.77
CA THR A 12 7.91 52.80 -0.69
C THR A 12 6.70 52.89 0.23
N ASN A 13 5.87 51.85 0.25
CA ASN A 13 5.02 51.44 1.38
C ASN A 13 4.36 50.09 1.03
N ASN A 14 4.86 48.99 1.57
CA ASN A 14 4.04 48.11 2.41
C ASN A 14 4.93 47.11 3.15
N VAL A 15 5.25 47.44 4.40
CA VAL A 15 5.58 46.44 5.42
C VAL A 15 4.22 45.94 5.91
N ASN A 16 4.05 44.62 5.98
CA ASN A 16 2.89 43.84 6.46
C ASN A 16 1.93 43.31 5.37
N ASN A 17 2.09 42.02 5.05
CA ASN A 17 1.01 41.07 5.31
C ASN A 17 1.59 39.68 5.68
N THR A 18 2.29 39.63 6.80
CA THR A 18 2.41 38.42 7.62
C THR A 18 1.44 38.58 8.79
N ASN A 19 0.15 38.56 8.47
CA ASN A 19 -0.95 38.25 9.38
C ASN A 19 -1.66 37.10 8.66
N ASN A 20 -1.66 35.87 9.16
CA ASN A 20 -2.36 35.55 10.39
C ASN A 20 -1.55 34.55 11.23
N VAL A 21 -0.88 35.05 12.26
CA VAL A 21 -0.38 34.22 13.35
C VAL A 21 -1.33 34.54 14.51
N ASN A 22 -2.08 33.52 14.94
CA ASN A 22 -3.25 33.56 15.83
C ASN A 22 -4.57 33.79 15.11
N ASN A 23 -4.92 32.88 14.21
CA ASN A 23 -6.31 32.52 14.24
C ASN A 23 -6.62 31.77 15.56
N THR A 24 -7.65 32.23 16.27
CA THR A 24 -8.02 31.71 17.60
C THR A 24 -9.26 30.83 17.56
N THR A 25 -9.84 30.63 16.38
CA THR A 25 -10.94 29.70 16.14
C THR A 25 -10.34 28.37 15.74
N PRO A 26 -10.42 27.32 16.58
CA PRO A 26 -10.05 25.98 16.15
C PRO A 26 -10.84 25.63 14.89
N GLU A 27 -10.16 25.06 13.89
CA GLU A 27 -10.79 24.58 12.68
C GLU A 27 -11.84 23.49 13.00
N VAL A 28 -13.03 23.57 12.37
CA VAL A 28 -14.04 22.51 12.44
C VAL A 28 -14.01 21.74 11.14
N CYS A 29 -13.32 20.61 11.20
CA CYS A 29 -12.90 19.80 10.06
C CYS A 29 -13.99 19.07 9.27
N ASP A 30 -15.26 19.47 9.38
CA ASP A 30 -16.40 18.82 8.72
C ASP A 30 -17.56 19.76 8.37
N ASN A 31 -17.31 21.06 8.17
CA ASN A 31 -18.36 22.06 7.99
C ASN A 31 -18.31 22.86 6.67
N ASP A 32 -17.46 22.47 5.71
CA ASP A 32 -17.27 23.10 4.40
C ASP A 32 -16.86 24.59 4.50
N THR A 33 -16.24 25.00 5.61
CA THR A 33 -15.87 26.38 5.89
C THR A 33 -14.42 26.46 6.39
N ASP A 34 -13.69 27.46 5.91
CA ASP A 34 -12.43 27.93 6.48
C ASP A 34 -12.76 28.66 7.80
N ASP A 35 -12.92 27.93 8.90
CA ASP A 35 -13.25 28.51 10.22
C ASP A 35 -12.10 29.31 10.78
N ASP A 36 -10.92 29.00 10.28
CA ASP A 36 -9.65 29.50 10.70
C ASP A 36 -9.22 30.78 9.94
N GLY A 37 -9.67 30.93 8.71
CA GLY A 37 -9.38 32.05 7.84
C GLY A 37 -7.96 32.02 7.26
N ASP A 38 -7.26 30.89 7.26
CA ASP A 38 -5.95 30.73 6.60
C ASP A 38 -6.06 30.39 5.11
N GLY A 39 -7.27 30.04 4.66
CA GLY A 39 -7.63 29.82 3.26
C GLY A 39 -7.75 28.36 2.85
N ASP A 40 -7.51 27.43 3.78
CA ASP A 40 -7.76 26.00 3.60
C ASP A 40 -9.10 25.62 4.26
N ILE A 41 -9.73 24.51 3.85
CA ILE A 41 -11.09 24.12 4.31
C ILE A 41 -11.07 22.65 4.73
N ASP A 42 -11.62 22.35 5.91
CA ASP A 42 -11.82 21.00 6.42
C ASP A 42 -10.57 20.12 6.27
N CYS A 43 -10.64 18.99 5.55
CA CYS A 43 -9.52 18.07 5.38
C CYS A 43 -8.44 18.54 4.42
N GLU A 44 -8.67 19.64 3.70
CA GLU A 44 -7.62 20.37 2.98
C GLU A 44 -6.83 21.28 3.94
N ASP A 45 -7.35 21.56 5.13
CA ASP A 45 -6.69 22.31 6.19
C ASP A 45 -5.67 21.44 6.96
N SER A 46 -4.46 21.99 7.12
CA SER A 46 -3.37 21.35 7.82
C SER A 46 -3.61 21.15 9.33
N ASP A 47 -4.45 21.98 9.95
CA ASP A 47 -4.87 21.85 11.35
C ASP A 47 -5.87 20.71 11.55
N CYS A 48 -6.49 20.23 10.47
CA CYS A 48 -7.42 19.10 10.47
C CYS A 48 -6.77 17.74 10.29
N LEU A 49 -5.48 17.65 10.00
CA LEU A 49 -4.77 16.38 9.74
C LEU A 49 -4.86 15.36 10.89
N THR A 50 -5.13 15.82 12.12
CA THR A 50 -5.31 14.95 13.29
C THR A 50 -6.76 14.80 13.73
N SER A 51 -7.70 15.44 13.04
CA SER A 51 -9.12 15.32 13.33
C SER A 51 -9.62 13.94 12.88
N ALA A 52 -10.51 13.34 13.65
CA ALA A 52 -11.08 12.05 13.29
C ALA A 52 -11.88 12.08 11.96
N GLN A 53 -12.32 13.26 11.53
CA GLN A 53 -13.06 13.49 10.28
C GLN A 53 -12.13 13.57 9.06
N CYS A 54 -10.85 13.90 9.26
CA CYS A 54 -9.84 14.02 8.21
C CYS A 54 -8.70 13.02 8.33
N GLY A 55 -8.76 12.11 9.31
CA GLY A 55 -7.93 10.92 9.33
C GLY A 55 -8.12 10.14 8.04
N ARG A 56 -7.05 9.54 7.53
CA ARG A 56 -6.96 8.93 6.20
C ARG A 56 -7.67 7.57 6.08
N TRP A 57 -8.55 7.24 7.02
CA TRP A 57 -9.24 5.96 7.15
C TRP A 57 -10.04 5.57 5.90
N LEU A 58 -9.48 4.65 5.12
CA LEU A 58 -10.20 4.04 4.01
C LEU A 58 -11.30 3.13 4.53
N TYR A 59 -12.41 3.06 3.81
CA TYR A 59 -13.50 2.12 4.10
C TYR A 59 -14.03 1.45 2.84
N THR A 60 -14.63 0.27 2.99
CA THR A 60 -15.32 -0.41 1.89
C THR A 60 -16.80 -0.07 1.88
N GLN A 61 -17.35 0.20 0.71
CA GLN A 61 -18.78 0.29 0.49
C GLN A 61 -19.10 -0.31 -0.88
N ASP A 62 -20.15 -1.13 -0.92
CA ASP A 62 -20.49 -1.93 -2.09
C ASP A 62 -19.28 -2.75 -2.58
N ASN A 63 -18.85 -2.54 -3.82
CA ASN A 63 -17.72 -3.22 -4.46
C ASN A 63 -16.48 -2.31 -4.59
N LYS A 64 -16.35 -1.29 -3.74
CA LYS A 64 -15.28 -0.28 -3.83
C LYS A 64 -14.67 0.04 -2.48
N ILE A 65 -13.45 0.58 -2.54
CA ILE A 65 -12.77 1.22 -1.42
C ILE A 65 -12.96 2.72 -1.58
N HIS A 66 -13.21 3.43 -0.50
CA HIS A 66 -13.49 4.85 -0.47
C HIS A 66 -12.54 5.57 0.50
N THR A 67 -12.21 6.79 0.14
CA THR A 67 -11.61 7.78 1.04
C THR A 67 -12.64 8.29 2.04
N PRO A 68 -12.23 8.94 3.14
CA PRO A 68 -13.16 9.55 4.11
C PRO A 68 -14.19 10.52 3.50
N SER A 69 -13.83 11.21 2.41
CA SER A 69 -14.75 12.10 1.69
C SER A 69 -15.83 11.38 0.86
N GLY A 70 -15.77 10.05 0.79
CA GLY A 70 -16.65 9.21 -0.01
C GLY A 70 -16.23 9.03 -1.47
N ALA A 71 -15.13 9.67 -1.91
CA ALA A 71 -14.58 9.42 -3.23
C ALA A 71 -14.01 7.99 -3.31
N VAL A 72 -14.23 7.31 -4.45
CA VAL A 72 -13.65 5.98 -4.72
C VAL A 72 -12.13 6.09 -4.72
N TRP A 73 -11.48 5.31 -3.87
CA TRP A 73 -10.04 5.21 -3.78
C TRP A 73 -9.51 4.13 -4.73
N ALA A 74 -8.57 4.51 -5.58
CA ALA A 74 -7.91 3.63 -6.55
C ALA A 74 -6.40 3.89 -6.55
N GLY A 75 -5.77 3.59 -5.41
CA GLY A 75 -4.33 3.76 -5.21
C GLY A 75 -3.48 3.00 -6.22
N ARG A 76 -2.35 3.58 -6.61
CA ARG A 76 -1.42 3.02 -7.59
C ARG A 76 0.00 3.16 -7.08
N GLY A 77 0.76 2.07 -7.20
CA GLY A 77 2.19 2.10 -6.93
C GLY A 77 2.85 0.77 -7.19
N ALA A 78 3.74 0.36 -6.29
CA ALA A 78 4.53 -0.85 -6.47
C ALA A 78 4.83 -1.55 -5.14
N ASN A 79 5.21 -2.81 -5.28
CA ASN A 79 5.77 -3.62 -4.21
C ASN A 79 7.15 -3.08 -3.83
N LEU A 80 7.42 -2.98 -2.53
CA LEU A 80 8.67 -2.49 -1.95
C LEU A 80 9.14 -3.48 -0.89
N HIS A 81 10.36 -3.99 -1.03
CA HIS A 81 10.93 -4.88 -0.02
C HIS A 81 11.35 -4.14 1.25
N ASP A 82 11.29 -4.86 2.37
CA ASP A 82 11.91 -4.48 3.64
C ASP A 82 13.46 -4.47 3.56
N THR A 83 14.10 -4.38 4.72
CA THR A 83 15.56 -4.39 4.87
C THR A 83 16.25 -5.67 4.40
N ARG A 84 15.54 -6.79 4.20
CA ARG A 84 16.09 -8.05 3.65
C ARG A 84 16.13 -8.03 2.13
N SER A 85 15.33 -7.20 1.48
CA SER A 85 15.45 -6.84 0.07
C SER A 85 15.43 -8.06 -0.86
N CYS A 86 14.38 -8.89 -0.79
CA CYS A 86 14.25 -10.13 -1.57
C CYS A 86 15.42 -11.08 -1.29
N ASN A 87 15.68 -11.32 0.00
CA ASN A 87 16.79 -12.07 0.56
C ASN A 87 18.18 -11.47 0.31
N ARG A 88 18.35 -10.49 -0.58
CA ARG A 88 19.68 -10.03 -1.02
C ARG A 88 20.49 -9.40 0.09
N CYS A 89 19.82 -8.75 1.03
CA CYS A 89 20.42 -7.95 2.08
C CYS A 89 20.30 -8.58 3.47
N ALA A 90 19.73 -9.78 3.56
CA ALA A 90 19.63 -10.54 4.80
C ALA A 90 20.99 -10.96 5.39
N TRP A 91 22.09 -10.86 4.63
CA TRP A 91 23.47 -11.11 5.08
C TRP A 91 24.22 -9.83 5.51
N ASN A 92 23.58 -8.68 5.39
CA ASN A 92 24.13 -7.37 5.76
C ASN A 92 23.33 -6.84 6.95
N GLU A 93 23.92 -5.97 7.77
CA GLU A 93 23.13 -5.24 8.78
C GLU A 93 21.93 -4.54 8.11
N PRO A 94 20.75 -4.50 8.76
CA PRO A 94 19.59 -3.79 8.24
C PRO A 94 19.91 -2.33 7.92
N VAL A 95 19.43 -1.84 6.78
CA VAL A 95 19.61 -0.44 6.36
C VAL A 95 18.24 0.20 6.12
N VAL A 96 17.56 0.58 7.20
CA VAL A 96 16.23 1.22 7.16
C VAL A 96 16.21 2.46 6.26
N ALA A 97 17.27 3.28 6.34
CA ALA A 97 17.43 4.46 5.51
C ALA A 97 17.40 4.16 4.00
N GLU A 98 17.82 2.97 3.56
CA GLU A 98 17.74 2.57 2.15
C GLU A 98 16.30 2.21 1.74
N VAL A 99 15.53 1.57 2.63
CA VAL A 99 14.09 1.31 2.39
C VAL A 99 13.33 2.64 2.30
N ILE A 100 13.59 3.57 3.22
CA ILE A 100 13.04 4.94 3.20
C ILE A 100 13.40 5.66 1.91
N ARG A 101 14.67 5.63 1.49
CA ARG A 101 15.11 6.28 0.25
C ARG A 101 14.41 5.71 -0.99
N ARG A 102 14.10 4.41 -1.00
CA ARG A 102 13.33 3.77 -2.08
C ARG A 102 11.86 4.16 -2.04
N ALA A 103 11.26 4.24 -0.84
CA ALA A 103 9.91 4.75 -0.66
C ALA A 103 9.80 6.21 -1.16
N ASP A 104 10.76 7.08 -0.79
CA ASP A 104 10.84 8.46 -1.27
C ASP A 104 10.89 8.52 -2.80
N ALA A 105 11.76 7.75 -3.43
CA ALA A 105 11.85 7.76 -4.90
C ALA A 105 10.56 7.24 -5.57
N LEU A 106 9.92 6.21 -5.01
CA LEU A 106 8.68 5.67 -5.57
C LEU A 106 7.49 6.63 -5.38
N ILE A 107 7.42 7.32 -4.25
CA ILE A 107 6.35 8.27 -3.94
C ILE A 107 6.61 9.62 -4.61
N ASP A 108 7.73 10.28 -4.29
CA ASP A 108 8.02 11.65 -4.68
C ASP A 108 8.45 11.77 -6.15
N ASP A 109 9.25 10.83 -6.66
CA ASP A 109 9.78 10.91 -8.04
C ASP A 109 8.93 10.15 -9.06
N TRP A 110 8.20 9.11 -8.65
CA TRP A 110 7.36 8.30 -9.54
C TRP A 110 5.86 8.55 -9.35
N GLY A 111 5.43 9.18 -8.26
CA GLY A 111 4.02 9.52 -8.02
C GLY A 111 3.18 8.37 -7.45
N ALA A 112 3.79 7.37 -6.81
CA ALA A 112 3.04 6.35 -6.10
C ALA A 112 2.30 6.93 -4.88
N ASP A 113 1.06 6.48 -4.67
CA ASP A 113 0.26 6.77 -3.46
C ASP A 113 -0.16 5.48 -2.75
N TYR A 114 0.35 4.34 -3.22
CA TYR A 114 0.08 3.04 -2.65
C TYR A 114 1.33 2.17 -2.70
N ILE A 115 1.85 1.80 -1.54
CA ILE A 115 3.05 0.97 -1.37
C ILE A 115 2.65 -0.35 -0.75
N ARG A 116 3.13 -1.47 -1.28
CA ARG A 116 3.05 -2.77 -0.61
C ARG A 116 4.40 -3.08 0.01
N LEU A 117 4.51 -2.88 1.33
CA LEU A 117 5.71 -3.17 2.08
C LEU A 117 5.76 -4.67 2.36
N LEU A 118 6.74 -5.34 1.75
CA LEU A 118 6.90 -6.79 1.80
C LEU A 118 7.71 -7.20 3.02
N LEU A 119 7.03 -7.73 4.02
CA LEU A 119 7.66 -8.27 5.21
C LEU A 119 8.26 -9.64 4.93
N GLU A 120 9.55 -9.78 5.20
CA GLU A 120 10.33 -10.96 4.88
C GLU A 120 10.97 -11.57 6.15
N ALA A 121 10.89 -12.88 6.30
CA ALA A 121 11.46 -13.66 7.39
C ALA A 121 11.68 -15.13 6.97
N TYR A 122 12.49 -15.86 7.75
CA TYR A 122 12.94 -17.22 7.43
C TYR A 122 12.80 -18.15 8.65
N PRO A 123 12.74 -19.48 8.45
CA PRO A 123 12.65 -20.44 9.56
C PRO A 123 13.98 -20.62 10.31
N ASP A 124 15.10 -20.32 9.68
CA ASP A 124 16.43 -20.35 10.28
C ASP A 124 17.34 -19.32 9.59
N SER A 125 18.45 -18.98 10.27
CA SER A 125 19.39 -18.01 9.72
C SER A 125 19.89 -18.38 8.33
N GLY A 126 20.22 -19.65 8.05
CA GLY A 126 20.94 -20.01 6.82
C GLY A 126 22.22 -19.19 6.60
N GLY A 127 22.80 -18.63 7.66
CA GLY A 127 23.93 -17.69 7.61
C GLY A 127 23.55 -16.21 7.44
N ARG A 128 22.28 -15.86 7.35
CA ARG A 128 21.77 -14.48 7.42
C ARG A 128 22.07 -13.87 8.78
N VAL A 129 22.21 -12.55 8.80
CA VAL A 129 22.46 -11.78 10.02
C VAL A 129 21.15 -11.23 10.63
N HIS A 130 20.11 -11.04 9.80
CA HIS A 130 18.72 -10.82 10.24
C HIS A 130 17.78 -11.68 9.40
N TRP A 131 16.83 -12.36 10.06
CA TRP A 131 16.03 -13.41 9.44
C TRP A 131 14.75 -13.74 10.22
N GLU A 132 14.76 -13.49 11.52
CA GLU A 132 13.60 -13.67 12.40
C GLU A 132 12.47 -12.71 12.04
N ASN A 133 11.23 -13.11 12.33
CA ASN A 133 10.05 -12.26 12.15
C ASN A 133 9.82 -11.34 13.36
N ALA A 134 8.85 -10.43 13.26
CA ALA A 134 8.60 -9.41 14.27
C ALA A 134 8.24 -9.95 15.67
N ILE A 135 7.77 -11.21 15.80
CA ILE A 135 7.55 -11.81 17.12
C ILE A 135 8.87 -12.01 17.86
N SER A 136 9.90 -12.45 17.13
CA SER A 136 11.17 -12.88 17.71
C SER A 136 12.24 -11.78 17.66
N ASP A 137 12.08 -10.83 16.73
CA ASP A 137 13.01 -9.73 16.49
C ASP A 137 12.32 -8.37 16.67
N SER A 138 12.50 -7.78 17.85
CA SER A 138 11.95 -6.46 18.16
C SER A 138 12.65 -5.32 17.42
N ASP A 139 13.90 -5.52 17.00
CA ASP A 139 14.63 -4.51 16.23
C ASP A 139 14.05 -4.47 14.81
N TYR A 140 13.72 -5.63 14.22
CA TYR A 140 13.00 -5.69 12.95
C TYR A 140 11.60 -5.06 13.04
N LEU A 141 10.86 -5.25 14.13
CA LEU A 141 9.59 -4.55 14.32
C LEU A 141 9.79 -3.02 14.39
N ALA A 142 10.85 -2.55 15.06
CA ALA A 142 11.17 -1.12 15.11
C ALA A 142 11.55 -0.56 13.72
N ASP A 143 12.32 -1.32 12.93
CA ASP A 143 12.63 -0.98 11.53
C ASP A 143 11.35 -0.80 10.69
N MET A 144 10.37 -1.70 10.85
CA MET A 144 9.06 -1.58 10.16
C MET A 144 8.34 -0.30 10.56
N VAL A 145 8.29 0.00 11.86
CA VAL A 145 7.63 1.20 12.39
C VAL A 145 8.26 2.45 11.78
N GLU A 146 9.59 2.56 11.74
CA GLU A 146 10.28 3.71 11.16
C GLU A 146 9.93 3.90 9.67
N VAL A 147 9.89 2.82 8.88
CA VAL A 147 9.48 2.89 7.46
C VAL A 147 8.02 3.30 7.30
N VAL A 148 7.11 2.72 8.09
CA VAL A 148 5.67 2.98 8.02
C VAL A 148 5.34 4.40 8.46
N GLU A 149 5.94 4.89 9.55
CA GLU A 149 5.82 6.28 10.00
C GLU A 149 6.30 7.24 8.90
N HIS A 150 7.47 6.96 8.30
CA HIS A 150 8.00 7.78 7.22
C HIS A 150 7.06 7.86 6.02
N ILE A 151 6.51 6.73 5.55
CA ILE A 151 5.53 6.73 4.46
C ILE A 151 4.28 7.55 4.85
N GLY A 152 3.85 7.47 6.11
CA GLY A 152 2.72 8.25 6.63
C GLY A 152 2.91 9.76 6.55
N THR A 153 4.16 10.24 6.56
CA THR A 153 4.47 11.68 6.37
C THR A 153 4.23 12.17 4.94
N LYS A 154 4.03 11.26 3.98
CA LYS A 154 3.81 11.59 2.57
C LYS A 154 2.31 11.79 2.30
N PRO A 155 1.89 12.99 1.85
CA PRO A 155 0.48 13.26 1.59
C PRO A 155 -0.15 12.26 0.63
N GLY A 156 -1.26 11.65 1.05
CA GLY A 156 -2.02 10.69 0.25
C GLY A 156 -1.40 9.30 0.08
N ALA A 157 -0.19 9.03 0.58
CA ALA A 157 0.48 7.75 0.40
C ALA A 157 0.04 6.69 1.42
N TYR A 158 -0.57 5.60 0.97
CA TYR A 158 -1.00 4.47 1.80
C TYR A 158 0.02 3.33 1.76
N VAL A 159 0.13 2.57 2.84
CA VAL A 159 1.01 1.39 2.92
C VAL A 159 0.21 0.14 3.27
N LEU A 160 0.25 -0.85 2.38
CA LEU A 160 -0.16 -2.22 2.66
C LEU A 160 1.01 -2.96 3.30
N ILE A 161 0.88 -3.27 4.58
CA ILE A 161 1.81 -4.15 5.29
C ILE A 161 1.44 -5.58 4.91
N ALA A 162 2.31 -6.27 4.16
CA ALA A 162 2.03 -7.60 3.64
C ALA A 162 3.04 -8.62 4.15
N LEU A 163 2.55 -9.73 4.73
CA LEU A 163 3.40 -10.89 5.05
C LEU A 163 3.81 -11.58 3.75
N TRP A 164 4.92 -11.14 3.17
CA TRP A 164 5.37 -11.60 1.85
C TRP A 164 6.00 -13.00 1.92
N GLN A 165 6.94 -13.18 2.84
CA GLN A 165 7.66 -14.42 3.07
C GLN A 165 7.83 -14.56 4.58
N ASP A 166 7.13 -15.48 5.22
CA ASP A 166 7.25 -15.69 6.66
C ASP A 166 7.09 -17.18 6.99
N PRO A 167 7.91 -17.75 7.89
CA PRO A 167 7.73 -19.14 8.33
C PRO A 167 6.42 -19.39 9.09
N SER A 168 5.66 -18.35 9.44
CA SER A 168 4.42 -18.50 10.20
C SER A 168 3.28 -19.12 9.39
N PHE A 169 3.23 -18.93 8.06
CA PHE A 169 2.21 -19.55 7.21
C PHE A 169 2.64 -20.94 6.75
N ASP A 170 1.67 -21.77 6.34
CA ASP A 170 1.94 -23.17 5.97
C ASP A 170 2.59 -23.33 4.58
N ASP A 171 2.85 -24.58 4.20
CA ASP A 171 3.45 -24.92 2.90
C ASP A 171 2.57 -24.54 1.70
N LEU A 172 1.27 -24.27 1.91
CA LEU A 172 0.36 -23.75 0.90
C LEU A 172 0.22 -22.22 0.98
N GLY A 173 0.99 -21.55 1.84
CA GLY A 173 0.95 -20.10 2.01
C GLY A 173 -0.27 -19.61 2.78
N TRP A 174 -0.92 -20.47 3.58
CA TRP A 174 -2.13 -20.09 4.34
C TRP A 174 -1.79 -19.67 5.77
N PRO A 175 -2.54 -18.72 6.35
CA PRO A 175 -2.37 -18.37 7.75
C PRO A 175 -2.49 -19.59 8.68
N THR A 176 -1.54 -19.73 9.62
CA THR A 176 -1.63 -20.69 10.72
C THR A 176 -1.91 -19.97 12.05
N GLU A 177 -1.92 -20.71 13.17
CA GLU A 177 -1.96 -20.11 14.51
C GLU A 177 -0.76 -19.18 14.80
N GLU A 178 0.41 -19.47 14.22
CA GLU A 178 1.58 -18.59 14.32
C GLU A 178 1.36 -17.31 13.52
N THR A 179 0.80 -17.40 12.31
CA THR A 179 0.43 -16.22 11.50
C THR A 179 -0.61 -15.36 12.23
N VAL A 180 -1.60 -15.98 12.88
CA VAL A 180 -2.60 -15.29 13.71
C VAL A 180 -1.93 -14.54 14.86
N THR A 181 -0.95 -15.16 15.52
CA THR A 181 -0.20 -14.52 16.61
C THR A 181 0.60 -13.32 16.10
N LEU A 182 1.23 -13.45 14.93
CA LEU A 182 1.97 -12.37 14.29
C LEU A 182 1.04 -11.21 13.90
N TRP A 183 -0.14 -11.50 13.35
CA TRP A 183 -1.12 -10.46 13.02
C TRP A 183 -1.64 -9.69 14.22
N ARG A 184 -1.78 -10.32 15.39
CA ARG A 184 -2.13 -9.58 16.61
C ARG A 184 -1.07 -8.56 16.97
N LEU A 185 0.21 -8.94 16.90
CA LEU A 185 1.32 -8.03 17.17
C LEU A 185 1.34 -6.88 16.16
N LEU A 186 1.22 -7.18 14.86
CA LEU A 186 1.23 -6.15 13.82
C LEU A 186 0.01 -5.21 13.94
N ALA A 187 -1.19 -5.76 14.18
CA ALA A 187 -2.39 -4.95 14.41
C ALA A 187 -2.22 -4.02 15.62
N GLN A 188 -1.78 -4.54 16.77
CA GLN A 188 -1.50 -3.72 17.96
C GLN A 188 -0.46 -2.62 17.69
N THR A 189 0.52 -2.89 16.82
CA THR A 189 1.58 -1.93 16.49
C THR A 189 1.05 -0.79 15.64
N PHE A 190 0.16 -1.08 14.68
CA PHE A 190 -0.25 -0.15 13.63
C PHE A 190 -1.71 0.31 13.72
N MET A 191 -2.47 -0.08 14.74
CA MET A 191 -3.91 0.19 14.83
C MET A 191 -4.32 1.68 14.88
N GLU A 192 -3.39 2.60 15.12
CA GLU A 192 -3.66 4.04 15.11
C GLU A 192 -3.20 4.73 13.81
N TYR A 193 -2.69 3.96 12.84
CA TYR A 193 -2.08 4.47 11.62
C TYR A 193 -3.09 4.47 10.48
N ASP A 194 -3.73 5.62 10.25
CA ASP A 194 -4.82 5.78 9.29
C ASP A 194 -4.43 5.59 7.80
N HIS A 195 -3.13 5.58 7.50
CA HIS A 195 -2.56 5.28 6.18
C HIS A 195 -2.17 3.82 5.98
N VAL A 196 -2.38 2.95 6.99
CA VAL A 196 -2.03 1.53 6.93
C VAL A 196 -3.20 0.67 6.42
N MET A 197 -2.84 -0.37 5.68
CA MET A 197 -3.71 -1.49 5.30
C MET A 197 -2.99 -2.79 5.64
N PHE A 198 -3.72 -3.88 5.86
CA PHE A 198 -3.14 -5.18 6.22
C PHE A 198 -3.36 -6.23 5.13
N GLY A 199 -2.27 -6.80 4.60
CA GLY A 199 -2.31 -7.89 3.61
C GLY A 199 -1.88 -9.21 4.21
N LEU A 200 -2.84 -10.12 4.42
CA LEU A 200 -2.70 -11.25 5.35
C LEU A 200 -1.51 -12.18 5.09
N VAL A 201 -1.29 -12.53 3.83
CA VAL A 201 -0.20 -13.39 3.34
C VAL A 201 0.11 -12.98 1.90
N ASN A 202 1.20 -13.49 1.31
CA ASN A 202 1.48 -13.20 -0.09
C ASN A 202 0.56 -13.95 -1.04
N GLU A 203 0.62 -15.28 -0.99
CA GLU A 203 0.15 -16.13 -2.09
C GLU A 203 -0.29 -17.49 -1.57
N PRO A 204 -1.60 -17.69 -1.29
CA PRO A 204 -2.15 -19.03 -1.21
C PRO A 204 -1.86 -19.79 -2.51
N GLN A 205 -1.06 -20.84 -2.38
CA GLN A 205 -0.47 -21.58 -3.48
C GLN A 205 -1.34 -22.78 -3.88
N ALA A 206 -1.09 -23.31 -5.08
CA ALA A 206 -1.74 -24.51 -5.60
C ALA A 206 -3.28 -24.45 -5.56
N ASN A 207 -3.96 -25.48 -5.02
CA ASN A 207 -5.42 -25.57 -4.91
C ASN A 207 -6.17 -25.29 -6.24
N TYR A 208 -5.62 -25.67 -7.39
CA TYR A 208 -6.18 -25.31 -8.70
C TYR A 208 -7.58 -25.90 -8.97
N ASP A 209 -7.93 -26.99 -8.32
CA ASP A 209 -9.25 -27.61 -8.45
C ASP A 209 -10.29 -27.03 -7.48
N GLY A 210 -9.89 -26.11 -6.60
CA GLY A 210 -10.74 -25.48 -5.59
C GLY A 210 -11.22 -26.42 -4.48
N SER A 211 -10.69 -27.64 -4.39
CA SER A 211 -11.15 -28.62 -3.40
C SER A 211 -10.90 -28.18 -1.96
N LEU A 212 -10.00 -27.21 -1.76
CA LEU A 212 -9.63 -26.70 -0.45
C LEU A 212 -9.95 -25.22 -0.23
N ASP A 213 -10.80 -24.59 -1.07
CA ASP A 213 -11.11 -23.16 -0.89
C ASP A 213 -11.76 -22.85 0.45
N ALA A 214 -12.62 -23.74 0.93
CA ALA A 214 -13.28 -23.56 2.22
C ALA A 214 -12.26 -23.52 3.37
N ASP A 215 -11.19 -24.32 3.27
CA ASP A 215 -10.14 -24.39 4.28
C ASP A 215 -9.24 -23.14 4.21
N CYS A 216 -8.84 -22.73 2.99
CA CYS A 216 -8.12 -21.47 2.78
C CYS A 216 -8.92 -20.26 3.28
N HIS A 217 -10.22 -20.19 2.94
CA HIS A 217 -11.13 -19.14 3.41
C HIS A 217 -11.21 -19.11 4.93
N ALA A 218 -11.30 -20.29 5.58
CA ALA A 218 -11.33 -20.38 7.04
C ALA A 218 -10.03 -19.86 7.68
N ALA A 219 -8.87 -20.19 7.10
CA ALA A 219 -7.57 -19.69 7.55
C ALA A 219 -7.47 -18.15 7.42
N MET A 220 -7.89 -17.58 6.28
CA MET A 220 -7.96 -16.13 6.08
C MET A 220 -8.91 -15.47 7.08
N THR A 221 -10.09 -16.06 7.31
CA THR A 221 -11.08 -15.57 8.26
C THR A 221 -10.52 -15.53 9.69
N ALA A 222 -9.68 -16.50 10.07
CA ALA A 222 -9.05 -16.52 11.39
C ALA A 222 -8.08 -15.34 11.58
N ALA A 223 -7.29 -15.02 10.56
CA ALA A 223 -6.39 -13.86 10.60
C ALA A 223 -7.15 -12.52 10.59
N VAL A 224 -8.21 -12.38 9.77
CA VAL A 224 -9.12 -11.22 9.83
C VAL A 224 -9.68 -11.04 11.24
N THR A 225 -10.20 -12.13 11.82
CA THR A 225 -10.81 -12.10 13.16
C THR A 225 -9.80 -11.63 14.21
N ALA A 226 -8.56 -12.09 14.13
CA ALA A 226 -7.52 -11.70 15.07
C ALA A 226 -7.20 -10.20 15.00
N ILE A 227 -7.06 -9.64 13.80
CA ILE A 227 -6.83 -8.20 13.60
C ILE A 227 -8.02 -7.40 14.17
N ARG A 228 -9.25 -7.81 13.83
CA ARG A 228 -10.47 -7.13 14.29
C ARG A 228 -10.63 -7.18 15.81
N GLU A 229 -10.26 -8.28 16.45
CA GLU A 229 -10.28 -8.35 17.92
C GLU A 229 -9.32 -7.35 18.56
N GLU A 230 -8.12 -7.13 18.01
CA GLU A 230 -7.18 -6.14 18.55
C GLU A 230 -7.68 -4.72 18.38
N GLU A 231 -8.22 -4.37 17.20
CA GLU A 231 -8.83 -3.06 16.95
C GLU A 231 -10.03 -2.80 17.89
N ASP A 232 -10.89 -3.80 18.13
CA ASP A 232 -12.02 -3.66 19.08
C ASP A 232 -11.55 -3.46 20.52
N LEU A 233 -10.50 -4.17 20.93
CA LEU A 233 -9.92 -4.04 22.26
C LEU A 233 -9.33 -2.65 22.49
N ALA A 234 -8.75 -2.05 21.45
CA ALA A 234 -8.21 -0.69 21.48
C ALA A 234 -9.28 0.39 21.26
N GLY A 235 -10.41 0.05 20.62
CA GLY A 235 -11.42 1.01 20.18
C GLY A 235 -10.96 1.82 18.97
N SER A 236 -10.01 1.31 18.20
CA SER A 236 -9.44 1.97 17.02
C SER A 236 -10.39 1.84 15.81
N PRO A 237 -10.34 2.78 14.84
CA PRO A 237 -11.01 2.61 13.57
C PRO A 237 -10.54 1.35 12.82
N ARG A 238 -11.38 0.86 11.91
CA ARG A 238 -11.13 -0.38 11.16
C ARG A 238 -10.26 -0.13 9.93
N HIS A 239 -9.09 -0.76 9.87
CA HIS A 239 -8.26 -0.73 8.67
C HIS A 239 -8.89 -1.56 7.55
N ILE A 240 -8.52 -1.27 6.31
CA ILE A 240 -8.74 -2.20 5.21
C ILE A 240 -7.85 -3.43 5.42
N ILE A 241 -8.45 -4.62 5.38
CA ILE A 241 -7.72 -5.89 5.34
C ILE A 241 -7.88 -6.48 3.93
N THR A 242 -6.77 -6.71 3.25
CA THR A 242 -6.75 -7.42 1.98
C THR A 242 -6.58 -8.93 2.20
N VAL A 243 -7.49 -9.71 1.61
CA VAL A 243 -7.45 -11.18 1.67
C VAL A 243 -7.14 -11.75 0.29
N GLN A 244 -6.06 -12.53 0.23
CA GLN A 244 -5.52 -13.01 -1.03
C GLN A 244 -6.36 -14.15 -1.61
N GLY A 245 -6.38 -14.25 -2.95
CA GLY A 245 -7.09 -15.30 -3.68
C GLY A 245 -6.74 -16.70 -3.19
N THR A 246 -7.72 -17.62 -3.20
CA THR A 246 -7.59 -18.93 -2.53
C THR A 246 -6.79 -19.97 -3.32
N ARG A 247 -6.37 -19.63 -4.54
CA ARG A 247 -5.78 -20.58 -5.50
C ARG A 247 -4.71 -19.94 -6.35
N GLY A 248 -3.80 -20.78 -6.82
CA GLY A 248 -2.89 -20.49 -7.91
C GLY A 248 -2.01 -19.28 -7.62
N TRP A 249 -1.46 -19.19 -6.42
CA TRP A 249 -0.67 -18.05 -5.94
C TRP A 249 -1.50 -16.76 -5.97
N ALA A 250 -2.55 -16.71 -5.15
CA ALA A 250 -3.46 -15.58 -5.03
C ALA A 250 -4.19 -15.14 -6.32
N ARG A 251 -4.16 -15.90 -7.40
CA ARG A 251 -4.79 -15.50 -8.69
C ARG A 251 -6.31 -15.44 -8.60
N THR A 252 -6.94 -16.44 -7.99
CA THR A 252 -8.38 -16.68 -8.16
C THR A 252 -9.23 -16.16 -6.99
N LEU A 253 -10.24 -15.33 -7.31
CA LEU A 253 -11.18 -14.74 -6.34
C LEU A 253 -12.61 -15.32 -6.40
N ASP A 254 -12.89 -16.25 -7.32
CA ASP A 254 -14.25 -16.76 -7.61
C ASP A 254 -14.98 -17.34 -6.39
N TYR A 255 -14.25 -17.99 -5.48
CA TYR A 255 -14.81 -18.55 -4.27
C TYR A 255 -15.39 -17.46 -3.37
N TYR A 256 -14.70 -16.32 -3.25
CA TYR A 256 -15.13 -15.19 -2.45
C TYR A 256 -16.35 -14.48 -3.01
N VAL A 257 -16.59 -14.54 -4.33
CA VAL A 257 -17.79 -13.96 -4.96
C VAL A 257 -19.08 -14.59 -4.39
N THR A 258 -19.02 -15.87 -4.03
CA THR A 258 -20.16 -16.59 -3.45
C THR A 258 -20.03 -16.83 -1.94
N ASN A 259 -18.83 -16.68 -1.40
CA ASN A 259 -18.51 -16.86 0.02
C ASN A 259 -17.61 -15.71 0.49
N PRO A 260 -18.12 -14.47 0.55
CA PRO A 260 -17.33 -13.37 1.08
C PRO A 260 -17.03 -13.60 2.57
N ILE A 261 -15.99 -12.97 3.09
CA ILE A 261 -15.66 -13.01 4.50
C ILE A 261 -16.75 -12.21 5.21
N THR A 262 -17.46 -12.86 6.11
CA THR A 262 -18.57 -12.27 6.87
C THR A 262 -18.23 -12.04 8.34
N ALA A 263 -17.01 -12.39 8.76
CA ALA A 263 -16.49 -12.01 10.07
C ALA A 263 -16.54 -10.48 10.19
N TYR A 264 -17.08 -9.99 11.32
CA TYR A 264 -17.32 -8.56 11.55
C TYR A 264 -18.09 -7.90 10.39
N GLU A 265 -19.15 -8.58 9.92
CA GLU A 265 -20.04 -8.11 8.85
C GLU A 265 -19.35 -7.85 7.50
N GLY A 266 -18.11 -8.33 7.33
CA GLY A 266 -17.29 -8.04 6.15
C GLY A 266 -16.79 -6.60 6.09
N GLU A 267 -16.82 -5.88 7.23
CA GLU A 267 -16.40 -4.49 7.31
C GLU A 267 -14.93 -4.34 6.89
N ASN A 268 -14.70 -3.45 5.93
CA ASN A 268 -13.38 -3.07 5.44
C ASN A 268 -12.54 -4.25 4.96
N ILE A 269 -13.17 -5.23 4.30
CA ILE A 269 -12.49 -6.35 3.64
C ILE A 269 -12.38 -6.09 2.13
N ALA A 270 -11.17 -6.16 1.61
CA ALA A 270 -10.88 -6.14 0.19
C ALA A 270 -10.21 -7.45 -0.26
N TYR A 271 -10.34 -7.80 -1.53
CA TYR A 271 -9.91 -9.08 -2.08
C TYR A 271 -8.75 -8.88 -3.04
N GLU A 272 -7.61 -9.46 -2.70
CA GLU A 272 -6.35 -9.24 -3.42
C GLU A 272 -6.07 -10.37 -4.42
N THR A 273 -5.78 -9.99 -5.67
CA THR A 273 -5.34 -10.91 -6.71
C THR A 273 -3.97 -10.55 -7.26
N HIS A 274 -3.19 -11.59 -7.60
CA HIS A 274 -1.87 -11.47 -8.24
C HIS A 274 -1.97 -11.88 -9.70
N VAL A 275 -1.89 -10.92 -10.61
CA VAL A 275 -2.21 -11.14 -12.02
C VAL A 275 -0.92 -11.23 -12.84
N TYR A 276 -0.60 -12.44 -13.24
CA TYR A 276 0.47 -12.74 -14.21
C TYR A 276 -0.12 -13.58 -15.33
N ASN A 277 -1.17 -13.06 -15.95
CA ASN A 277 -2.00 -13.74 -16.93
C ASN A 277 -2.12 -12.88 -18.20
N PRO A 278 -2.41 -13.48 -19.36
CA PRO A 278 -2.74 -12.72 -20.56
C PRO A 278 -4.06 -11.96 -20.39
N GLU A 279 -4.28 -10.91 -21.20
CA GLU A 279 -5.49 -10.07 -21.16
C GLU A 279 -6.79 -10.89 -21.25
N GLU A 280 -6.79 -12.00 -21.98
CA GLU A 280 -7.97 -12.87 -22.15
C GLU A 280 -8.49 -13.48 -20.83
N ASP A 281 -7.67 -13.53 -19.78
CA ASP A 281 -8.05 -14.08 -18.49
C ASP A 281 -8.57 -13.02 -17.50
N PHE A 282 -8.37 -11.72 -17.76
CA PHE A 282 -8.64 -10.63 -16.80
C PHE A 282 -10.06 -10.66 -16.25
N TYR A 283 -11.02 -10.98 -17.12
CA TYR A 283 -12.42 -11.12 -16.74
C TYR A 283 -12.61 -12.05 -15.54
N SER A 284 -11.95 -13.21 -15.56
CA SER A 284 -12.04 -14.20 -14.48
C SER A 284 -11.21 -13.85 -13.24
N GLN A 285 -10.13 -13.10 -13.41
CA GLN A 285 -9.19 -12.79 -12.33
C GLN A 285 -9.68 -11.64 -11.45
N PHE A 286 -10.12 -10.53 -12.06
CA PHE A 286 -10.51 -9.33 -11.30
C PHE A 286 -11.76 -8.61 -11.82
N GLU A 287 -12.08 -8.64 -13.12
CA GLU A 287 -13.22 -7.84 -13.61
C GLU A 287 -14.55 -8.38 -13.05
N LEU A 288 -14.83 -9.67 -13.22
CA LEU A 288 -16.04 -10.30 -12.69
C LEU A 288 -16.10 -10.25 -11.16
N PRO A 289 -15.03 -10.61 -10.40
CA PRO A 289 -15.04 -10.44 -8.95
C PRO A 289 -15.32 -8.99 -8.51
N SER A 290 -14.79 -8.00 -9.23
CA SER A 290 -14.98 -6.58 -8.90
C SER A 290 -16.40 -6.08 -9.12
N GLU A 291 -17.30 -6.85 -9.75
CA GLU A 291 -18.72 -6.49 -9.85
C GLU A 291 -19.42 -6.53 -8.48
N THR A 292 -18.93 -7.34 -7.55
CA THR A 292 -19.56 -7.55 -6.23
C THR A 292 -18.61 -7.39 -5.04
N LEU A 293 -17.30 -7.42 -5.26
CA LEU A 293 -16.30 -7.35 -4.21
C LEU A 293 -15.41 -6.10 -4.36
N PRO A 294 -14.97 -5.46 -3.27
CA PRO A 294 -13.84 -4.53 -3.32
C PRO A 294 -12.58 -5.32 -3.68
N VAL A 295 -12.01 -5.08 -4.86
CA VAL A 295 -10.83 -5.81 -5.36
C VAL A 295 -9.58 -4.94 -5.32
N VAL A 296 -8.43 -5.55 -5.02
CA VAL A 296 -7.08 -4.98 -5.13
C VAL A 296 -6.25 -5.87 -6.05
N ILE A 297 -5.49 -5.29 -6.98
CA ILE A 297 -4.46 -6.03 -7.72
C ILE A 297 -3.14 -5.85 -6.97
N GLY A 298 -2.80 -6.80 -6.11
CA GLY A 298 -1.65 -6.71 -5.19
C GLY A 298 -0.30 -6.92 -5.88
N GLU A 299 -0.33 -7.59 -7.03
CA GLU A 299 0.88 -7.92 -7.78
C GLU A 299 0.57 -8.12 -9.26
N PHE A 300 1.38 -7.53 -10.14
CA PHE A 300 1.41 -7.89 -11.55
C PHE A 300 2.72 -7.44 -12.21
N GLY A 301 3.05 -8.06 -13.33
CA GLY A 301 4.17 -7.64 -14.16
C GLY A 301 4.44 -8.60 -15.32
N PRO A 302 5.37 -8.27 -16.22
CA PRO A 302 5.70 -9.13 -17.33
C PRO A 302 6.33 -10.44 -16.82
N ALA A 303 5.80 -11.56 -17.29
CA ALA A 303 6.26 -12.90 -16.96
C ALA A 303 6.39 -13.72 -18.24
N GLU A 304 7.59 -14.25 -18.48
CA GLU A 304 7.90 -14.99 -19.71
C GLU A 304 6.95 -16.17 -19.89
N GLY A 305 6.20 -16.17 -21.01
CA GLY A 305 5.24 -17.22 -21.34
C GLY A 305 3.85 -17.08 -20.68
N TYR A 306 3.63 -16.05 -19.87
CA TYR A 306 2.37 -15.85 -19.13
C TYR A 306 1.75 -14.46 -19.34
N MET A 307 2.53 -13.39 -19.21
CA MET A 307 2.02 -12.02 -19.31
C MET A 307 3.04 -11.14 -20.03
N THR A 308 2.62 -10.50 -21.12
CA THR A 308 3.46 -9.56 -21.88
C THR A 308 3.39 -8.16 -21.28
N THR A 309 4.27 -7.26 -21.72
CA THR A 309 4.18 -5.84 -21.36
C THR A 309 2.91 -5.18 -21.92
N ASP A 310 2.37 -5.68 -23.03
CA ASP A 310 1.12 -5.17 -23.61
C ASP A 310 -0.08 -5.58 -22.75
N ASP A 311 -0.10 -6.83 -22.27
CA ASP A 311 -1.09 -7.29 -21.28
C ASP A 311 -1.01 -6.43 -20.00
N CYS A 312 0.20 -6.08 -19.54
CA CYS A 312 0.36 -5.20 -18.37
C CYS A 312 -0.25 -3.80 -18.59
N GLN A 313 -0.10 -3.23 -19.78
CA GLN A 313 -0.72 -1.93 -20.12
C GLN A 313 -2.25 -2.04 -20.22
N ALA A 314 -2.74 -3.16 -20.76
CA ALA A 314 -4.17 -3.47 -20.76
C ALA A 314 -4.72 -3.58 -19.33
N LEU A 315 -3.99 -4.23 -18.41
CA LEU A 315 -4.36 -4.34 -17.00
C LEU A 315 -4.46 -2.96 -16.35
N ILE A 316 -3.46 -2.09 -16.54
CA ILE A 316 -3.47 -0.72 -15.99
C ILE A 316 -4.68 0.05 -16.52
N THR A 317 -5.03 -0.13 -17.80
CA THR A 317 -6.20 0.51 -18.42
C THR A 317 -7.52 -0.02 -17.85
N ALA A 318 -7.64 -1.34 -17.68
CA ALA A 318 -8.81 -1.98 -17.09
C ALA A 318 -8.99 -1.55 -15.62
N ALA A 319 -7.91 -1.59 -14.84
CA ALA A 319 -7.91 -1.15 -13.44
C ALA A 319 -8.30 0.31 -13.29
N ALA A 320 -7.81 1.20 -14.15
CA ALA A 320 -8.23 2.61 -14.17
C ALA A 320 -9.73 2.78 -14.50
N THR A 321 -10.23 2.03 -15.48
CA THR A 321 -11.65 2.05 -15.87
C THR A 321 -12.57 1.54 -14.76
N LEU A 322 -12.14 0.50 -14.06
CA LEU A 322 -12.88 -0.13 -12.97
C LEU A 322 -12.62 0.54 -11.61
N GLN A 323 -11.73 1.53 -11.53
CA GLN A 323 -11.27 2.15 -10.29
C GLN A 323 -10.77 1.10 -9.27
N ILE A 324 -9.96 0.16 -9.74
CA ILE A 324 -9.33 -0.89 -8.92
C ILE A 324 -7.90 -0.43 -8.59
N PRO A 325 -7.51 -0.38 -7.30
CA PRO A 325 -6.13 -0.10 -6.92
C PRO A 325 -5.18 -1.21 -7.37
N TRP A 326 -3.94 -0.84 -7.71
CA TRP A 326 -2.94 -1.78 -8.21
C TRP A 326 -1.53 -1.50 -7.71
N LEU A 327 -0.74 -2.57 -7.64
CA LEU A 327 0.66 -2.55 -7.22
C LEU A 327 1.50 -3.36 -8.22
N ALA A 328 2.38 -2.67 -8.94
CA ALA A 328 3.32 -3.34 -9.84
C ALA A 328 4.38 -4.13 -9.06
N TRP A 329 4.78 -5.29 -9.58
CA TRP A 329 5.94 -6.02 -9.11
C TRP A 329 7.18 -5.62 -9.93
N THR A 330 8.31 -5.28 -9.32
CA THR A 330 8.54 -4.81 -7.94
C THR A 330 9.65 -3.75 -7.96
N PHE A 331 9.64 -2.80 -7.01
CA PHE A 331 10.58 -1.67 -6.95
C PHE A 331 11.97 -2.10 -6.47
N HIS A 332 12.58 -3.00 -7.24
CA HIS A 332 13.78 -3.72 -6.93
C HIS A 332 14.49 -4.14 -8.23
N GLN A 333 15.75 -4.54 -8.09
CA GLN A 333 16.69 -4.79 -9.19
C GLN A 333 16.98 -6.27 -9.44
N ARG A 334 16.65 -7.14 -8.49
CA ARG A 334 16.97 -8.59 -8.50
C ARG A 334 15.88 -9.50 -7.95
N CYS A 335 14.64 -9.04 -8.02
CA CYS A 335 13.44 -9.80 -7.67
C CYS A 335 12.47 -9.64 -8.86
N ALA A 336 12.69 -10.40 -9.94
CA ALA A 336 12.03 -10.12 -11.22
C ALA A 336 10.50 -10.36 -11.15
N PRO A 337 9.70 -9.68 -12.00
CA PRO A 337 10.09 -8.58 -12.90
C PRO A 337 10.56 -7.30 -12.19
N ASN A 338 11.74 -6.81 -12.58
CA ASN A 338 12.39 -5.69 -11.90
C ASN A 338 11.95 -4.35 -12.47
N LEU A 339 11.48 -3.43 -11.61
CA LEU A 339 11.29 -2.03 -12.02
C LEU A 339 12.61 -1.27 -12.11
N LEU A 340 13.66 -1.72 -11.42
CA LEU A 340 14.96 -1.05 -11.39
C LEU A 340 16.05 -1.86 -12.12
N GLU A 341 16.97 -1.15 -12.79
CA GLU A 341 18.14 -1.77 -13.42
C GLU A 341 19.07 -2.40 -12.37
N THR A 342 19.81 -3.43 -12.78
CA THR A 342 20.85 -3.99 -11.92
C THR A 342 21.99 -2.99 -11.75
N GLY A 343 22.38 -2.73 -10.51
CA GLY A 343 23.53 -1.89 -10.17
C GLY A 343 24.36 -2.48 -9.03
N ASP A 344 25.46 -1.80 -8.72
CA ASP A 344 26.27 -2.07 -7.52
C ASP A 344 25.59 -1.50 -6.26
N ASN A 345 26.09 -1.90 -5.07
CA ASN A 345 25.62 -1.44 -3.76
C ASN A 345 24.14 -1.76 -3.49
N GLU A 346 23.73 -2.99 -3.80
CA GLU A 346 22.33 -3.47 -3.78
C GLU A 346 21.58 -3.23 -2.46
N CYS A 347 22.29 -3.11 -1.34
CA CYS A 347 21.72 -2.96 0.01
C CYS A 347 21.81 -1.55 0.60
N ASP A 348 22.55 -0.62 -0.04
CA ASP A 348 22.71 0.74 0.45
C ASP A 348 23.19 1.66 -0.68
N GLY A 349 22.34 2.58 -1.13
CA GLY A 349 22.74 3.63 -2.06
C GLY A 349 22.88 3.20 -3.52
N MET A 350 22.20 2.13 -3.96
CA MET A 350 22.16 1.77 -5.38
C MET A 350 21.44 2.84 -6.24
N PRO A 351 21.86 3.05 -7.50
CA PRO A 351 21.13 3.91 -8.42
C PRO A 351 19.71 3.39 -8.71
N LEU A 352 18.69 4.24 -8.55
CA LEU A 352 17.29 3.90 -8.82
C LEU A 352 16.92 4.23 -10.27
N ILE A 353 17.59 3.55 -11.21
CA ILE A 353 17.37 3.73 -12.65
C ILE A 353 16.27 2.76 -13.10
N PRO A 354 15.18 3.22 -13.75
CA PRO A 354 14.12 2.34 -14.21
C PRO A 354 14.58 1.40 -15.33
N THR A 355 14.13 0.14 -15.32
CA THR A 355 14.19 -0.72 -16.51
C THR A 355 13.20 -0.24 -17.58
N ALA A 356 13.16 -0.88 -18.76
CA ALA A 356 12.11 -0.61 -19.74
C ALA A 356 10.69 -0.88 -19.17
N TRP A 357 10.54 -1.93 -18.38
CA TRP A 357 9.30 -2.21 -17.64
C TRP A 357 9.05 -1.16 -16.55
N GLY A 358 10.08 -0.81 -15.78
CA GLY A 358 10.03 0.25 -14.77
C GLY A 358 9.59 1.59 -15.34
N GLN A 359 10.03 1.93 -16.55
CA GLN A 359 9.64 3.18 -17.20
C GLN A 359 8.15 3.21 -17.56
N ILE A 360 7.58 2.09 -18.00
CA ILE A 360 6.13 1.99 -18.26
C ILE A 360 5.34 2.25 -16.97
N ILE A 361 5.76 1.64 -15.86
CA ILE A 361 5.12 1.86 -14.55
C ILE A 361 5.28 3.30 -14.08
N LYS A 362 6.49 3.86 -14.17
CA LYS A 362 6.75 5.26 -13.83
C LYS A 362 5.84 6.22 -14.60
N ASP A 363 5.73 6.01 -15.91
CA ASP A 363 4.87 6.84 -16.76
C ASP A 363 3.39 6.72 -16.39
N ALA A 364 2.92 5.52 -16.02
CA ALA A 364 1.55 5.28 -15.57
C ALA A 364 1.24 5.92 -14.21
N LEU A 365 2.20 5.93 -13.29
CA LEU A 365 2.04 6.56 -11.97
C LEU A 365 2.01 8.09 -12.06
N LEU A 366 2.77 8.69 -12.97
CA LEU A 366 2.79 10.14 -13.19
C LEU A 366 1.56 10.68 -13.94
N GLN A 367 0.70 9.81 -14.47
CA GLN A 367 -0.53 10.16 -15.23
C GLN A 367 -1.81 10.13 -14.36
N LYS A 368 -1.68 10.26 -13.03
CA LYS A 368 -2.81 10.20 -12.09
C LYS A 368 -3.81 11.34 -12.24
#